data_AF-A0A9W7CXE0-F1
#
_entry.id   AF-A0A9W7CXE0-F1
#
_cell.length_a   1.000
_cell.length_b   1.000
_cell.length_c   1.000
_cell.angle_alpha   90.00
_cell.angle_beta   90.00
_cell.angle_gamma   90.00
#
_symmetry.space_group_name_H-M   'P 1'
#
loop_
_entity.id
_entity.type
_entity.pdbx_description
1 polymer ?
#
loop_
_entity_poly.entity_id
_entity_poly.type
_entity_poly.pdbx_seq_one_letter_code
_entity_poly.pdbx_strand_id
1 'polypeptide(L)'
;MSSKPATPSSAKKAVRQKFVAINDVVLLRAVNAFQPWRAPAGTANGILKVFEDIAVHCGADPDFGVDKPGLALSTRFSTLVINFNRDQCRSMRRSGTVEQYQEGDRLLLDILSQTKDWEEKVAVENKIKDAKQQAIESSSALMRRLAMSESIEDSDEGDEDTGGEGTDGADTTGSTAQALALMQELLAVLL
;
A
#
# COMPACT_ATOMS: atom_id res chain seq x y z
N MET A 1 -17.31 52.31 38.72
CA MET A 1 -16.38 51.67 37.76
C MET A 1 -16.02 50.31 38.33
N SER A 2 -16.63 49.23 37.85
CA SER A 2 -16.14 47.86 38.08
C SER A 2 -16.58 47.02 36.89
N SER A 3 -15.67 46.90 35.92
CA SER A 3 -15.88 46.16 34.68
C SER A 3 -15.84 44.66 34.95
N LYS A 4 -16.87 43.96 34.48
CA LYS A 4 -16.95 42.50 34.39
C LYS A 4 -16.02 42.03 33.26
N PRO A 5 -15.13 41.04 33.46
CA PRO A 5 -14.32 40.54 32.37
C PRO A 5 -15.18 39.70 31.42
N ALA A 6 -15.18 40.09 30.15
CA ALA A 6 -15.77 39.35 29.06
C ALA A 6 -14.90 38.13 28.72
N THR A 7 -15.50 36.94 28.71
CA THR A 7 -15.00 35.82 27.92
C THR A 7 -15.33 36.06 26.45
N PRO A 8 -14.38 35.81 25.53
CA PRO A 8 -14.79 34.97 24.41
C PRO A 8 -13.64 34.06 23.93
N SER A 9 -13.86 32.75 23.98
CA SER A 9 -13.28 31.86 22.96
C SER A 9 -14.35 30.88 22.53
N SER A 10 -15.13 31.32 21.55
CA SER A 10 -16.05 30.46 20.80
C SER A 10 -15.19 29.54 19.94
N ALA A 11 -14.86 28.37 20.49
CA ALA A 11 -14.44 27.23 19.67
C ALA A 11 -15.65 26.85 18.80
N LYS A 12 -15.68 27.37 17.57
CA LYS A 12 -16.66 26.94 16.56
C LYS A 12 -16.47 25.43 16.39
N LYS A 13 -17.43 24.63 16.88
CA LYS A 13 -17.49 23.19 16.58
C LYS A 13 -17.46 23.05 15.07
N ALA A 14 -16.36 22.51 14.54
CA ALA A 14 -16.26 22.17 13.13
C ALA A 14 -17.43 21.26 12.77
N VAL A 15 -18.34 21.74 11.93
CA VAL A 15 -19.40 20.92 11.37
C VAL A 15 -18.71 19.80 10.60
N ARG A 16 -19.03 18.54 10.89
CA ARG A 16 -18.48 17.40 10.16
C ARG A 16 -18.95 17.47 8.70
N GLN A 17 -18.13 18.06 7.85
CA GLN A 17 -18.35 18.13 6.41
C GLN A 17 -18.38 16.70 5.85
N LYS A 18 -19.39 16.42 5.01
CA LYS A 18 -19.55 15.15 4.30
C LYS A 18 -18.90 15.26 2.92
N PHE A 19 -18.44 14.13 2.38
CA PHE A 19 -17.99 14.07 0.99
C PHE A 19 -19.18 14.29 0.05
N VAL A 20 -18.95 15.10 -0.98
CA VAL A 20 -19.85 15.30 -2.12
C VAL A 20 -19.12 14.92 -3.42
N ALA A 21 -19.84 14.90 -4.54
CA ALA A 21 -19.31 14.42 -5.82
C ALA A 21 -18.02 15.12 -6.27
N ILE A 22 -17.91 16.45 -6.10
CA ILE A 22 -16.67 17.15 -6.46
C ILE A 22 -15.48 16.72 -5.60
N ASN A 23 -15.69 16.46 -4.31
CA ASN A 23 -14.65 15.98 -3.41
C ASN A 23 -14.15 14.59 -3.86
N ASP A 24 -15.07 13.74 -4.31
CA ASP A 24 -14.71 12.40 -4.82
C ASP A 24 -13.86 12.52 -6.09
N VAL A 25 -14.19 13.44 -7.00
CA VAL A 25 -13.39 13.68 -8.21
C VAL A 25 -11.98 14.16 -7.85
N VAL A 26 -11.85 15.16 -6.97
CA VAL A 26 -10.54 15.67 -6.52
C VAL A 26 -9.73 14.56 -5.85
N LEU A 27 -10.35 13.75 -4.98
CA LEU A 27 -9.72 12.59 -4.36
C LEU A 27 -9.23 11.58 -5.40
N LEU A 28 -10.06 11.23 -6.37
CA LEU A 28 -9.71 10.24 -7.40
C LEU A 28 -8.58 10.73 -8.30
N ARG A 29 -8.57 12.02 -8.68
CA ARG A 29 -7.44 12.62 -9.42
C ARG A 29 -6.15 12.50 -8.61
N ALA A 30 -6.18 12.83 -7.32
CA ALA A 30 -5.03 12.73 -6.44
C ALA A 30 -4.55 11.27 -6.28
N VAL A 31 -5.46 10.33 -6.04
CA VAL A 31 -5.12 8.91 -5.96
C VAL A 31 -4.49 8.41 -7.26
N ASN A 32 -5.01 8.82 -8.42
CA ASN A 32 -4.43 8.45 -9.72
C ASN A 32 -3.02 9.03 -9.91
N ALA A 33 -2.78 10.25 -9.44
CA ALA A 33 -1.47 10.90 -9.55
C ALA A 33 -0.42 10.31 -8.60
N PHE A 34 -0.80 10.01 -7.35
CA PHE A 34 0.12 9.54 -6.31
C PHE A 34 0.29 8.01 -6.29
N GLN A 35 -0.62 7.27 -6.93
CA GLN A 35 -0.53 5.82 -7.15
C GLN A 35 -0.19 5.02 -5.86
N PRO A 36 -1.02 5.09 -4.80
CA PRO A 36 -0.72 4.50 -3.50
C PRO A 36 -0.42 3.00 -3.52
N TRP A 37 -0.92 2.25 -4.51
CA TRP A 37 -0.62 0.82 -4.70
C TRP A 37 0.84 0.53 -5.10
N ARG A 38 1.62 1.55 -5.49
CA ARG A 38 3.06 1.43 -5.78
C ARG A 38 3.94 1.63 -4.56
N ALA A 39 3.36 1.97 -3.39
CA ALA A 39 4.13 2.20 -2.18
C ALA A 39 4.90 0.90 -1.77
N PRO A 40 6.15 1.02 -1.28
CA PRO A 40 6.93 -0.14 -0.83
C PRO A 40 6.20 -0.89 0.29
N ALA A 41 5.87 -2.16 0.02
CA ALA A 41 5.19 -3.01 0.98
C ALA A 41 6.12 -3.44 2.12
N GLY A 42 5.57 -3.72 3.31
CA GLY A 42 6.35 -4.10 4.50
C GLY A 42 6.86 -2.94 5.35
N THR A 43 6.61 -1.68 4.95
CA THR A 43 6.79 -0.53 5.84
C THR A 43 5.53 -0.32 6.65
N ALA A 44 5.65 -0.12 7.96
CA ALA A 44 4.51 -0.06 8.89
C ALA A 44 3.41 0.97 8.52
N ASN A 45 3.66 1.88 7.58
CA ASN A 45 2.71 2.92 7.14
C ASN A 45 2.90 3.37 5.67
N GLY A 46 3.38 2.52 4.75
CA GLY A 46 3.71 2.94 3.38
C GLY A 46 2.55 3.57 2.62
N ILE A 47 1.45 2.83 2.46
CA ILE A 47 0.24 3.30 1.76
C ILE A 47 -0.41 4.48 2.51
N LEU A 48 -0.49 4.40 3.84
CA LEU A 48 -1.13 5.45 4.64
C LEU A 48 -0.37 6.78 4.54
N LYS A 49 0.97 6.76 4.49
CA LYS A 49 1.77 7.97 4.24
C LYS A 49 1.42 8.62 2.90
N VAL A 50 1.28 7.82 1.83
CA VAL A 50 0.84 8.35 0.53
C VAL A 50 -0.55 8.98 0.66
N PHE A 51 -1.46 8.41 1.46
CA PHE A 51 -2.75 9.02 1.73
C PHE A 51 -2.68 10.30 2.57
N GLU A 52 -1.70 10.45 3.46
CA GLU A 52 -1.45 11.74 4.12
C GLU A 52 -0.94 12.79 3.11
N ASP A 53 -0.08 12.41 2.17
CA ASP A 53 0.37 13.30 1.08
C ASP A 53 -0.81 13.69 0.16
N ILE A 54 -1.70 12.73 -0.14
CA ILE A 54 -2.96 12.99 -0.86
C ILE A 54 -3.85 13.95 -0.07
N ALA A 55 -3.93 13.82 1.26
CA ALA A 55 -4.73 14.72 2.09
C ALA A 55 -4.21 16.16 2.03
N VAL A 56 -2.88 16.35 2.07
CA VAL A 56 -2.26 17.65 1.86
C VAL A 56 -2.58 18.19 0.46
N HIS A 57 -2.47 17.34 -0.57
CA HIS A 57 -2.74 17.73 -1.95
C HIS A 57 -4.21 18.14 -2.17
N CYS A 58 -5.16 17.32 -1.73
CA CYS A 58 -6.58 17.64 -1.80
C CYS A 58 -6.95 18.87 -0.97
N GLY A 59 -6.33 19.05 0.20
CA GLY A 59 -6.57 20.22 1.06
C GLY A 59 -6.08 21.55 0.44
N ALA A 60 -5.15 21.49 -0.51
CA ALA A 60 -4.70 22.65 -1.28
C ALA A 60 -5.62 22.98 -2.47
N ASP A 61 -6.49 22.05 -2.88
CA ASP A 61 -7.44 22.24 -3.96
C ASP A 61 -8.67 23.03 -3.45
N PRO A 62 -8.98 24.21 -4.03
CA PRO A 62 -10.10 25.04 -3.58
C PRO A 62 -11.47 24.35 -3.75
N ASP A 63 -11.60 23.41 -4.68
CA ASP A 63 -12.85 22.69 -4.95
C ASP A 63 -13.09 21.52 -3.97
N PHE A 64 -12.07 21.12 -3.20
CA PHE A 64 -12.20 20.01 -2.24
C PHE A 64 -13.03 20.40 -1.01
N GLY A 65 -12.79 21.60 -0.48
CA GLY A 65 -13.62 22.22 0.57
C GLY A 65 -13.76 21.46 1.89
N VAL A 66 -13.00 20.38 2.12
CA VAL A 66 -13.05 19.56 3.35
C VAL A 66 -11.65 19.29 3.89
N ASP A 67 -11.52 19.38 5.22
CA ASP A 67 -10.30 19.00 5.93
C ASP A 67 -10.47 17.57 6.49
N LYS A 68 -9.71 16.63 5.91
CA LYS A 68 -9.81 15.19 6.20
C LYS A 68 -8.42 14.56 6.21
N PRO A 69 -8.06 13.77 7.24
CA PRO A 69 -6.77 13.08 7.29
C PRO A 69 -6.71 11.94 6.26
N GLY A 70 -5.51 11.47 5.96
CA GLY A 70 -5.27 10.42 4.97
C GLY A 70 -6.10 9.16 5.18
N LEU A 71 -6.25 8.70 6.43
CA LEU A 71 -7.07 7.53 6.77
C LEU A 71 -8.55 7.69 6.34
N ALA A 72 -9.11 8.89 6.48
CA ALA A 72 -10.49 9.17 6.08
C ALA A 72 -10.63 9.17 4.54
N LEU A 73 -9.61 9.66 3.83
CA LEU A 73 -9.56 9.62 2.37
C LEU A 73 -9.38 8.20 1.83
N SER A 74 -8.53 7.40 2.47
CA SER A 74 -8.35 5.97 2.16
C SER A 74 -9.67 5.21 2.31
N THR A 75 -10.37 5.39 3.43
CA THR A 75 -11.69 4.79 3.66
C THR A 75 -12.72 5.22 2.61
N ARG A 76 -12.71 6.52 2.23
CA ARG A 76 -13.61 7.04 1.20
C ARG A 76 -13.32 6.44 -0.17
N PHE A 77 -12.04 6.35 -0.55
CA PHE A 77 -11.60 5.72 -1.79
C PHE A 77 -12.04 4.25 -1.86
N SER A 78 -11.81 3.45 -0.81
CA SER A 78 -12.29 2.06 -0.75
C SER A 78 -13.80 1.96 -0.96
N THR A 79 -14.56 2.86 -0.33
CA THR A 79 -16.02 2.92 -0.51
C THR A 79 -16.41 3.21 -1.96
N LEU A 80 -15.70 4.12 -2.64
CA LEU A 80 -15.97 4.46 -4.04
C LEU A 80 -15.70 3.26 -4.96
N VAL A 81 -14.59 2.53 -4.76
CA VAL A 81 -14.27 1.34 -5.54
C VAL A 81 -15.29 0.22 -5.32
N ILE A 82 -15.69 -0.05 -4.07
CA ILE A 82 -16.74 -1.05 -3.76
C ILE A 82 -18.04 -0.71 -4.47
N ASN A 83 -18.47 0.56 -4.40
CA ASN A 83 -19.72 0.99 -5.02
C ASN A 83 -19.65 0.93 -6.55
N PHE A 84 -18.48 1.24 -7.12
CA PHE A 84 -18.22 1.12 -8.56
C PHE A 84 -18.32 -0.33 -9.03
N ASN A 85 -17.62 -1.26 -8.36
CA ASN A 85 -17.63 -2.69 -8.68
C ASN A 85 -19.02 -3.34 -8.55
N ARG A 86 -19.88 -2.80 -7.68
CA ARG A 86 -21.26 -3.29 -7.47
C ARG A 86 -22.28 -2.68 -8.45
N ASP A 87 -21.85 -1.97 -9.48
CA ASP A 87 -22.70 -1.18 -10.40
C ASP A 87 -23.62 -0.15 -9.69
N GLN A 88 -23.33 0.18 -8.42
CA GLN A 88 -24.13 1.07 -7.59
C GLN A 88 -23.90 2.55 -7.91
N CYS A 89 -22.92 2.89 -8.78
CA CYS A 89 -22.70 4.25 -9.26
C CYS A 89 -23.95 4.87 -9.91
N ARG A 90 -24.82 4.06 -10.53
CA ARG A 90 -26.09 4.55 -11.11
C ARG A 90 -27.09 5.03 -10.06
N SER A 91 -27.11 4.42 -8.88
CA SER A 91 -28.00 4.77 -7.76
C SER A 91 -27.54 6.01 -6.98
N MET A 92 -26.22 6.30 -7.01
CA MET A 92 -25.61 7.41 -6.26
C MET A 92 -25.77 8.80 -6.89
N ARG A 93 -26.43 8.93 -8.05
CA ARG A 93 -26.64 10.20 -8.78
C ARG A 93 -27.60 11.18 -8.10
N ARG A 94 -27.79 11.10 -6.78
CA ARG A 94 -28.72 11.95 -6.01
C ARG A 94 -28.19 13.38 -5.80
N SER A 95 -26.89 13.66 -6.01
CA SER A 95 -26.32 15.01 -5.91
C SER A 95 -24.94 15.13 -6.57
N GLY A 96 -24.84 15.91 -7.65
CA GLY A 96 -23.62 16.14 -8.42
C GLY A 96 -23.94 16.41 -9.89
N THR A 97 -22.98 16.91 -10.66
CA THR A 97 -23.18 17.10 -12.11
C THR A 97 -22.86 15.81 -12.87
N VAL A 98 -23.40 15.67 -14.09
CA VAL A 98 -23.16 14.47 -14.92
C VAL A 98 -21.66 14.32 -15.23
N GLU A 99 -20.98 15.44 -15.43
CA GLU A 99 -19.55 15.51 -15.75
C GLU A 99 -18.70 14.98 -14.60
N GLN A 100 -19.03 15.33 -13.36
CA GLN A 100 -18.33 14.83 -12.16
C GLN A 100 -18.42 13.31 -12.05
N TYR A 101 -19.60 12.74 -12.31
CA TYR A 101 -19.78 11.28 -12.28
C TYR A 101 -19.05 10.57 -13.42
N GLN A 102 -19.14 11.10 -14.64
CA GLN A 102 -18.45 10.53 -15.81
C GLN A 102 -16.93 10.59 -15.66
N GLU A 103 -16.42 11.65 -15.05
CA GLU A 103 -15.00 11.75 -14.71
C GLU A 103 -14.62 10.75 -13.61
N GLY A 104 -15.41 10.66 -12.54
CA GLY A 104 -15.19 9.69 -11.47
C GLY A 104 -15.15 8.25 -11.98
N ASP A 105 -16.10 7.85 -12.84
CA ASP A 105 -16.13 6.51 -13.44
C ASP A 105 -14.89 6.24 -14.31
N ARG A 106 -14.46 7.23 -15.13
CA ARG A 106 -13.25 7.12 -15.94
C ARG A 106 -11.99 6.99 -15.09
N LEU A 107 -11.87 7.78 -14.02
CA LEU A 107 -10.73 7.72 -13.10
C LEU A 107 -10.68 6.38 -12.37
N LEU A 108 -11.82 5.86 -11.92
CA LEU A 108 -11.87 4.55 -11.26
C LEU A 108 -11.47 3.42 -12.20
N LEU A 109 -11.93 3.43 -13.46
CA LEU A 109 -11.50 2.46 -14.47
C LEU A 109 -9.98 2.50 -14.69
N ASP A 110 -9.42 3.69 -14.84
CA ASP A 110 -7.99 3.90 -15.06
C ASP A 110 -7.16 3.41 -13.86
N ILE A 111 -7.51 3.83 -12.63
CA ILE A 111 -6.86 3.40 -11.39
C ILE A 111 -6.89 1.87 -11.25
N LEU A 112 -8.05 1.25 -11.49
CA LEU A 112 -8.20 -0.21 -11.37
C LEU A 112 -7.35 -0.95 -12.42
N SER A 113 -7.30 -0.45 -13.65
CA SER A 113 -6.42 -1.00 -14.68
C SER A 113 -4.95 -0.91 -14.26
N GLN A 114 -4.49 0.27 -13.85
CA GLN A 114 -3.11 0.48 -13.42
C GLN A 114 -2.73 -0.34 -12.18
N THR A 115 -3.68 -0.56 -11.27
CA THR A 115 -3.47 -1.38 -10.07
C THR A 115 -3.25 -2.84 -10.46
N LYS A 116 -4.07 -3.37 -11.38
CA LYS A 116 -3.95 -4.74 -11.89
C LYS A 116 -2.64 -4.93 -12.66
N ASP A 117 -2.28 -4.00 -13.53
CA ASP A 117 -1.03 -4.05 -14.30
C ASP A 117 0.20 -4.05 -13.37
N TRP A 118 0.12 -3.27 -12.28
CA TRP A 118 1.17 -3.25 -11.25
C TRP A 118 1.26 -4.58 -10.48
N GLU A 119 0.13 -5.16 -10.10
CA GLU A 119 0.09 -6.47 -9.44
C GLU A 119 0.72 -7.57 -10.30
N GLU A 120 0.37 -7.61 -11.60
CA GLU A 120 0.96 -8.56 -12.54
C GLU A 120 2.47 -8.37 -12.65
N LYS A 121 2.94 -7.12 -12.76
CA LYS A 121 4.37 -6.80 -12.79
C LYS A 121 5.09 -7.28 -11.52
N VAL A 122 4.54 -6.98 -10.34
CA VAL A 122 5.13 -7.40 -9.06
C VAL A 122 5.14 -8.93 -8.93
N ALA A 123 4.09 -9.61 -9.39
CA ALA A 123 4.01 -11.06 -9.37
C ALA A 123 5.07 -11.71 -10.27
N VAL A 124 5.32 -11.15 -11.47
CA VAL A 124 6.39 -11.62 -12.37
C VAL A 124 7.77 -11.40 -11.73
N GLU A 125 8.03 -10.23 -11.17
CA GLU A 125 9.30 -9.93 -10.50
C GLU A 125 9.57 -10.85 -9.31
N ASN A 126 8.55 -11.15 -8.50
CA ASN A 126 8.69 -12.06 -7.37
C ASN A 126 8.98 -13.49 -7.83
N LYS A 127 8.30 -13.99 -8.86
CA LYS A 127 8.60 -15.32 -9.44
C LYS A 127 10.05 -15.45 -9.91
N ILE A 128 10.61 -14.40 -10.50
CA ILE A 128 12.01 -14.37 -10.93
C ILE A 128 12.95 -14.42 -9.71
N LYS A 129 12.66 -13.65 -8.66
CA LYS A 129 13.45 -13.65 -7.42
C LYS A 129 13.40 -15.01 -6.74
N ASP A 130 12.22 -15.62 -6.65
CA ASP A 130 12.03 -16.93 -6.03
C ASP A 130 12.77 -18.04 -6.81
N ALA A 131 12.69 -18.02 -8.14
CA ALA A 131 13.43 -18.97 -8.97
C ALA A 131 14.96 -18.83 -8.80
N LYS A 132 15.46 -17.59 -8.70
CA LYS A 132 16.88 -17.32 -8.43
C LYS A 132 17.26 -17.83 -7.05
N GLN A 133 16.44 -17.59 -6.04
CA GLN A 133 16.68 -18.05 -4.68
C GLN A 133 16.69 -19.58 -4.59
N GLN A 134 15.73 -20.25 -5.22
CA GLN A 134 15.69 -21.72 -5.30
C GLN A 134 16.92 -22.29 -6.01
N ALA A 135 17.41 -21.64 -7.06
CA ALA A 135 18.63 -22.07 -7.75
C ALA A 135 19.87 -21.97 -6.85
N ILE A 136 19.98 -20.89 -6.07
CA ILE A 136 21.06 -20.70 -5.09
C ILE A 136 20.98 -21.77 -4.01
N GLU A 137 19.80 -21.99 -3.45
CA GLU A 137 19.57 -23.00 -2.40
C GLU A 137 19.90 -24.41 -2.89
N SER A 138 19.40 -24.76 -4.09
CA SER A 138 19.67 -26.05 -4.74
C SER A 138 21.16 -26.26 -4.99
N SER A 139 21.86 -25.26 -5.53
CA SER A 139 23.31 -25.31 -5.75
C SER A 139 24.07 -25.45 -4.43
N SER A 140 23.70 -24.69 -3.40
CA SER A 140 24.35 -24.78 -2.08
C SER A 140 24.13 -26.14 -1.40
N ALA A 141 22.94 -26.72 -1.56
CA ALA A 141 22.61 -28.03 -1.01
C ALA A 141 23.40 -29.14 -1.71
N LEU A 142 23.57 -29.05 -3.03
CA LEU A 142 24.41 -29.97 -3.79
C LEU A 142 25.88 -29.89 -3.33
N MET A 143 26.43 -28.69 -3.15
CA MET A 143 27.80 -28.51 -2.66
C MET A 143 28.00 -29.14 -1.27
N ARG A 144 27.06 -28.91 -0.33
CA ARG A 144 27.10 -29.55 1.00
C ARG A 144 27.09 -31.08 0.89
N ARG A 145 26.29 -31.65 -0.01
CA ARG A 145 26.23 -33.11 -0.23
C ARG A 145 27.54 -33.67 -0.80
N LEU A 146 28.13 -32.98 -1.78
CA LEU A 146 29.39 -33.43 -2.40
C LEU A 146 30.54 -33.43 -1.40
N ALA A 147 30.67 -32.37 -0.59
CA ALA A 147 31.69 -32.28 0.46
C ALA A 147 31.56 -33.39 1.53
N MET A 148 30.33 -33.81 1.85
CA MET A 148 30.08 -34.92 2.78
C MET A 148 30.33 -36.30 2.17
N SER A 149 30.30 -36.44 0.84
CA SER A 149 30.62 -37.72 0.17
C SER A 149 32.11 -37.92 -0.09
N GLU A 150 32.87 -36.83 -0.27
CA GLU A 150 34.32 -36.87 -0.57
C GLU A 150 35.18 -37.19 0.66
N SER A 151 34.63 -37.03 1.87
CA SER A 151 35.29 -37.33 3.16
C SER A 151 35.23 -38.80 3.59
N ILE A 152 34.71 -39.70 2.74
CA ILE A 152 34.59 -41.15 3.02
C ILE A 152 35.65 -41.97 2.24
N GLU A 153 36.36 -41.35 1.29
CA GLU A 153 37.44 -41.98 0.54
C GLU A 153 38.78 -41.32 0.87
N ASP A 154 39.21 -41.40 2.14
CA ASP A 154 40.63 -41.47 2.51
C ASP A 154 40.74 -41.77 4.02
N SER A 155 41.04 -43.03 4.33
CA SER A 155 41.71 -43.37 5.59
C SER A 155 43.21 -43.26 5.37
N ASP A 156 43.81 -42.11 5.68
CA ASP A 156 45.10 -42.04 6.39
C ASP A 156 45.35 -40.62 6.98
N GLU A 157 46.12 -40.61 8.08
CA GLU A 157 46.30 -39.63 9.17
C GLU A 157 46.61 -38.13 8.88
N GLY A 158 46.25 -37.24 9.85
CA GLY A 158 47.01 -36.00 10.14
C GLY A 158 46.24 -34.74 10.59
N ASP A 159 46.45 -34.31 11.84
CA ASP A 159 45.98 -33.06 12.50
C ASP A 159 46.39 -31.73 11.82
N GLU A 160 45.56 -30.67 11.91
CA GLU A 160 45.90 -29.38 12.60
C GLU A 160 44.81 -28.29 12.52
N ASP A 161 44.82 -27.47 13.58
CA ASP A 161 43.99 -26.33 13.98
C ASP A 161 43.98 -25.11 13.03
N THR A 162 42.87 -24.34 13.02
CA THR A 162 42.85 -22.84 13.14
C THR A 162 41.44 -22.27 12.93
N GLY A 163 41.05 -21.36 13.84
CA GLY A 163 39.73 -20.73 13.89
C GLY A 163 39.48 -19.58 12.90
N GLY A 164 38.23 -19.10 12.87
CA GLY A 164 37.82 -17.97 12.04
C GLY A 164 36.34 -17.59 12.14
N GLU A 165 36.06 -16.72 13.10
CA GLU A 165 34.95 -15.78 13.32
C GLU A 165 33.93 -15.46 12.20
N GLY A 166 32.64 -15.49 12.58
CA GLY A 166 31.61 -14.47 12.29
C GLY A 166 31.07 -14.32 10.86
N THR A 167 29.74 -14.50 10.70
CA THR A 167 28.81 -13.38 10.50
C THR A 167 27.37 -13.88 10.57
N ASP A 168 26.60 -13.27 11.48
CA ASP A 168 25.14 -13.35 11.53
C ASP A 168 24.52 -12.74 10.25
N GLY A 169 23.82 -13.58 9.49
CA GLY A 169 22.97 -13.17 8.38
C GLY A 169 21.51 -13.40 8.75
N ALA A 170 20.90 -12.42 9.43
CA ALA A 170 19.47 -12.40 9.72
C ALA A 170 18.68 -12.23 8.41
N ASP A 171 18.20 -13.34 7.84
CA ASP A 171 17.41 -13.28 6.61
C ASP A 171 15.93 -13.03 6.92
N THR A 172 15.50 -11.82 6.55
CA THR A 172 14.16 -11.28 6.79
C THR A 172 13.19 -11.87 5.76
N THR A 173 12.85 -13.15 5.89
CA THR A 173 11.93 -13.85 4.97
C THR A 173 10.45 -13.70 5.33
N GLY A 174 10.11 -12.87 6.33
CA GLY A 174 8.74 -12.71 6.81
C GLY A 174 7.85 -11.70 6.05
N SER A 175 8.39 -10.86 5.17
CA SER A 175 7.67 -9.62 4.80
C SER A 175 6.83 -9.65 3.52
N THR A 176 7.03 -10.60 2.60
CA THR A 176 6.31 -10.61 1.31
C THR A 176 4.92 -11.25 1.43
N ALA A 177 4.77 -12.31 2.23
CA ALA A 177 3.48 -12.92 2.52
C ALA A 177 2.56 -11.97 3.32
N GLN A 178 3.13 -11.17 4.23
CA GLN A 178 2.39 -10.18 5.02
C GLN A 178 1.99 -8.96 4.19
N ALA A 179 2.80 -8.57 3.20
CA ALA A 179 2.49 -7.53 2.22
C ALA A 179 1.36 -7.94 1.26
N LEU A 180 1.38 -9.19 0.78
CA LEU A 180 0.27 -9.76 0.02
C LEU A 180 -0.99 -9.85 0.89
N ALA A 181 -0.88 -10.22 2.17
CA ALA A 181 -2.01 -10.24 3.09
C ALA A 181 -2.61 -8.85 3.35
N LEU A 182 -1.81 -7.78 3.42
CA LEU A 182 -2.32 -6.39 3.57
C LEU A 182 -2.96 -5.86 2.27
N MET A 183 -2.42 -6.24 1.10
CA MET A 183 -3.10 -5.98 -0.18
C MET A 183 -4.36 -6.82 -0.34
N GLN A 184 -4.37 -8.06 0.16
CA GLN A 184 -5.56 -8.91 0.25
C GLN A 184 -6.55 -8.42 1.29
N GLU A 185 -6.15 -7.75 2.37
CA GLU A 185 -7.09 -7.10 3.30
C GLU A 185 -7.70 -5.84 2.67
N LEU A 186 -6.91 -5.06 1.93
CA LEU A 186 -7.44 -3.97 1.11
C LEU A 186 -8.36 -4.50 0.00
N LEU A 187 -8.03 -5.63 -0.65
CA LEU A 187 -8.86 -6.27 -1.68
C LEU A 187 -10.06 -7.06 -1.14
N ALA A 188 -9.97 -7.65 0.04
CA ALA A 188 -11.07 -8.36 0.72
C ALA A 188 -12.09 -7.39 1.32
N VAL A 189 -11.70 -6.13 1.51
CA VAL A 189 -12.64 -5.02 1.72
C VAL A 189 -13.24 -4.55 0.38
N LEU A 190 -12.61 -4.83 -0.77
CA LEU A 190 -13.03 -4.41 -2.12
C LEU A 190 -13.85 -5.47 -2.91
N LEU A 191 -14.05 -6.68 -2.37
CA LEU A 191 -14.95 -7.74 -2.86
C LEU A 191 -16.12 -7.94 -1.87
#